data_AF-A0A534P5C8-F1
#
_entry.id   AF-A0A534P5C8-F1
#
_cell.length_a   1.000
_cell.length_b   1.000
_cell.length_c   1.000
_cell.angle_alpha   90.00
_cell.angle_beta   90.00
_cell.angle_gamma   90.00
#
_symmetry.space_group_name_H-M   'P 1'
#
loop_
_entity.id
_entity.type
_entity.pdbx_description
1 polymer ?
#
loop_
_entity_poly.entity_id
_entity_poly.type
_entity_poly.pdbx_seq_one_letter_code
_entity_poly.pdbx_strand_id
1 'polypeptide(L)'
;IDVLRDGIVEAGDPTFSPDCKRIAYYGLDRDGKSDIYVVDLADPQGRSRRLTDDLYAERDLSWGDDGIVYSGDATESGKFNLFRIDPDDGTRIRLTDSPVDQRYPVAMPGEAALFSSEAGGKTDLWFLQNGRIKRLTDFSTAISHPGLAPNGIYGVAWYGARFRLMEVHTKDLLSADEQDAIPPSYASTLNAPLPFPDEPIPTAAPTYNAFDLSKNWRIEGGGAAVGGAGVGFAPVGQGGVLFADVLRDRTFLANFAIYGSFDFTDVLAFYVDRSKRLVYGVGAFNTFQQGRDIRFPGAENCRNVVTPTQANPNPSQPACQIFYLQKMFGVMGLASYPLSTFSRIEGTARVQGVSRSLLENGIIDQFGNLTNVSAPAANSIIGVEPETDISLDYGYDTTRYGPGGAIGGDSLLLEIGGGSYPQRGLDGLYTYVQTDAIHTLQIAGRSKITGRAALGFSEGNRFGRHFFLSSFDNLRGYRFNDTGLLGDAYYVTQAELAFPLDFLIRFAIFSGITGIVGLDFGGVAESTVAQRNFPSRPKLFATTQQLWNNRTMDYVLGVNLGLGPFELRVQFAHGVDIGGLIPERDDNGNSTWVPNISLHYAYF
;
A
#
# COMPACT_ATOMS: atom_id res chain seq x y z
N ILE A 1 5.21 -39.10 7.29
CA ILE A 1 5.08 -39.11 5.82
C ILE A 1 5.83 -37.86 5.37
N ASP A 2 7.10 -38.02 5.05
CA ASP A 2 7.89 -36.92 4.48
C ASP A 2 7.43 -36.77 3.04
N VAL A 3 6.76 -35.65 2.73
CA VAL A 3 6.39 -35.32 1.36
C VAL A 3 7.68 -34.94 0.63
N LEU A 4 8.24 -35.90 -0.11
CA LEU A 4 9.30 -35.63 -1.08
C LEU A 4 8.78 -34.53 -2.03
N ARG A 5 9.40 -33.35 -1.96
CA ARG A 5 9.13 -32.24 -2.88
C ARG A 5 9.94 -32.49 -4.15
N ASP A 6 9.44 -33.36 -5.02
CA ASP A 6 9.99 -33.60 -6.37
C ASP A 6 9.69 -32.41 -7.30
N GLY A 7 10.03 -31.19 -6.89
CA GLY A 7 9.78 -29.96 -7.66
C GLY A 7 8.34 -29.45 -7.63
N ILE A 8 7.37 -30.26 -7.20
CA ILE A 8 5.96 -29.91 -7.06
C ILE A 8 5.77 -28.91 -5.90
N VAL A 9 5.13 -27.78 -6.19
CA VAL A 9 4.78 -26.73 -5.22
C VAL A 9 3.31 -26.74 -4.81
N GLU A 10 2.43 -27.31 -5.64
CA GLU A 10 1.00 -27.49 -5.37
C GLU A 10 0.54 -28.85 -5.92
N ALA A 11 -0.35 -29.54 -5.21
CA ALA A 11 -0.98 -30.76 -5.68
C ALA A 11 -2.48 -30.72 -5.40
N GLY A 12 -3.30 -31.15 -6.36
CA GLY A 12 -4.76 -31.10 -6.23
C GLY A 12 -5.48 -32.19 -7.02
N ASP A 13 -6.81 -32.20 -6.89
CA ASP A 13 -7.74 -33.15 -7.51
C ASP A 13 -7.31 -34.63 -7.42
N PRO A 14 -7.07 -35.16 -6.21
CA PRO A 14 -6.66 -36.55 -6.06
C PRO A 14 -7.81 -37.50 -6.41
N THR A 15 -7.52 -38.53 -7.19
CA THR A 15 -8.46 -39.62 -7.53
C THR A 15 -7.79 -40.98 -7.34
N PHE A 16 -8.51 -41.93 -6.76
CA PHE A 16 -8.04 -43.30 -6.59
C PHE A 16 -8.23 -44.12 -7.85
N SER A 17 -7.30 -45.03 -8.14
CA SER A 17 -7.54 -46.10 -9.10
C SER A 17 -8.72 -46.98 -8.65
N PRO A 18 -9.44 -47.65 -9.56
CA PRO A 18 -10.55 -48.54 -9.22
C PRO A 18 -10.18 -49.64 -8.21
N ASP A 19 -8.93 -50.13 -8.26
CA ASP A 19 -8.40 -51.13 -7.32
C ASP A 19 -7.85 -50.54 -6.00
N CYS A 20 -7.95 -49.22 -5.83
CA CYS A 20 -7.48 -48.46 -4.66
C CYS A 20 -5.98 -48.62 -4.35
N LYS A 21 -5.14 -49.02 -5.32
CA LYS A 21 -3.68 -49.16 -5.13
C LYS A 21 -2.88 -47.95 -5.58
N ARG A 22 -3.46 -47.08 -6.39
CA ARG A 22 -2.80 -45.89 -6.93
C ARG A 22 -3.64 -44.65 -6.71
N ILE A 23 -2.98 -43.49 -6.66
CA ILE A 23 -3.62 -42.17 -6.66
C ILE A 23 -3.07 -41.38 -7.83
N ALA A 24 -3.95 -40.76 -8.60
CA ALA A 24 -3.60 -39.74 -9.58
C ALA A 24 -3.96 -38.36 -9.03
N TYR A 25 -3.18 -37.35 -9.38
CA TYR A 25 -3.39 -35.96 -8.97
C TYR A 25 -2.72 -35.03 -9.98
N TYR A 26 -3.15 -33.76 -10.07
CA TYR A 26 -2.36 -32.77 -10.81
C TYR A 26 -1.29 -32.17 -9.89
N GLY A 27 -0.10 -31.93 -10.42
CA GLY A 27 0.99 -31.25 -9.72
C GLY A 27 1.38 -29.97 -10.46
N LEU A 28 1.49 -28.86 -9.73
CA LEU A 28 2.07 -27.62 -10.23
C LEU A 28 3.55 -27.56 -9.87
N ASP A 29 4.42 -27.30 -10.83
CA ASP A 29 5.86 -27.11 -10.58
C ASP A 29 6.24 -25.63 -10.32
N ARG A 30 7.53 -25.36 -10.09
CA ARG A 30 8.06 -24.00 -9.86
C ARG A 30 8.05 -23.10 -11.10
N ASP A 31 7.96 -23.70 -12.29
CA ASP A 31 7.88 -22.99 -13.55
C ASP A 31 6.42 -22.68 -13.93
N GLY A 32 5.46 -23.10 -13.09
CA GLY A 32 4.03 -22.86 -13.27
C GLY A 32 3.34 -23.86 -14.20
N LYS A 33 3.98 -25.00 -14.48
CA LYS A 33 3.40 -26.07 -15.31
C LYS A 33 2.56 -27.00 -14.47
N SER A 34 1.41 -27.36 -15.02
CA SER A 34 0.55 -28.39 -14.48
C SER A 34 0.85 -29.69 -15.19
N ASP A 35 0.92 -30.78 -14.45
CA ASP A 35 0.94 -32.11 -15.06
C ASP A 35 0.20 -33.13 -14.22
N ILE A 36 -0.18 -34.24 -14.84
CA ILE A 36 -0.77 -35.39 -14.17
C ILE A 36 0.33 -36.28 -13.62
N TYR A 37 0.23 -36.62 -12.34
CA TYR A 37 1.12 -37.54 -11.65
C TYR A 37 0.33 -38.74 -11.12
N VAL A 38 0.98 -39.90 -11.07
CA VAL A 38 0.46 -41.11 -10.44
C VAL A 38 1.45 -41.60 -9.38
N VAL A 39 0.93 -41.93 -8.20
CA VAL A 39 1.70 -42.55 -7.11
C VAL A 39 1.15 -43.95 -6.82
N ASP A 40 2.06 -44.90 -6.61
CA ASP A 40 1.74 -46.24 -6.13
C ASP A 40 1.75 -46.24 -4.59
N LEU A 41 0.62 -46.63 -3.98
CA LEU A 41 0.47 -46.66 -2.53
C LEU A 41 1.25 -47.80 -1.86
N ALA A 42 1.71 -48.78 -2.64
CA ALA A 42 2.58 -49.84 -2.15
C ALA A 42 4.07 -49.45 -2.21
N ASP A 43 4.47 -48.39 -2.91
CA ASP A 43 5.86 -47.91 -2.89
C ASP A 43 6.12 -47.19 -1.56
N PRO A 44 6.96 -47.74 -0.65
CA PRO A 44 7.25 -47.11 0.63
C PRO A 44 8.01 -45.78 0.48
N GLN A 45 8.59 -45.50 -0.69
CA GLN A 45 9.21 -44.22 -1.00
C GLN A 45 8.20 -43.19 -1.53
N GLY A 46 6.99 -43.63 -1.93
CA GLY A 46 5.92 -42.75 -2.41
C GLY A 46 6.31 -41.92 -3.64
N ARG A 47 7.14 -42.47 -4.54
CA ARG A 47 7.62 -41.74 -5.72
C ARG A 47 6.50 -41.56 -6.73
N SER A 48 6.33 -40.33 -7.19
CA SER A 48 5.34 -39.99 -8.20
C SER A 48 5.90 -40.15 -9.61
N ARG A 49 5.13 -40.76 -10.50
CA ARG A 49 5.42 -40.86 -11.92
C ARG A 49 4.62 -39.81 -12.67
N ARG A 50 5.31 -38.92 -13.39
CA ARG A 50 4.71 -37.90 -14.25
C ARG A 50 4.16 -38.56 -15.53
N LEU A 51 2.94 -38.22 -15.91
CA LEU A 51 2.25 -38.73 -17.10
C LEU A 51 2.18 -37.71 -18.24
N THR A 52 2.18 -36.41 -17.94
CA THR A 52 2.16 -35.32 -18.93
C THR A 52 3.36 -34.39 -18.75
N ASP A 53 3.80 -33.74 -19.84
CA ASP A 53 4.90 -32.77 -19.83
C ASP A 53 4.75 -31.81 -21.02
N ASP A 54 3.80 -30.90 -20.93
CA ASP A 54 3.54 -29.90 -21.98
C ASP A 54 3.12 -28.54 -21.40
N LEU A 55 2.57 -27.67 -22.24
CA LEU A 55 2.18 -26.31 -21.87
C LEU A 55 0.74 -26.20 -21.39
N TYR A 56 -0.03 -27.28 -21.46
CA TYR A 56 -1.45 -27.27 -21.18
C TYR A 56 -1.71 -27.47 -19.69
N ALA A 57 -2.82 -26.93 -19.21
CA ALA A 57 -3.26 -27.09 -17.84
C ALA A 57 -4.24 -28.26 -17.72
N GLU A 58 -3.97 -29.22 -16.85
CA GLU A 58 -4.88 -30.31 -16.49
C GLU A 58 -5.49 -30.10 -15.11
N ARG A 59 -6.80 -30.34 -14.99
CA ARG A 59 -7.56 -30.21 -13.75
C ARG A 59 -8.69 -31.23 -13.69
N ASP A 60 -9.33 -31.33 -12.54
CA ASP A 60 -10.54 -32.11 -12.28
C ASP A 60 -10.40 -33.59 -12.71
N LEU A 61 -9.42 -34.30 -12.14
CA LEU A 61 -9.15 -35.69 -12.52
C LEU A 61 -10.22 -36.64 -11.97
N SER A 62 -10.62 -37.62 -12.77
CA SER A 62 -11.45 -38.75 -12.35
C SER A 62 -10.94 -40.05 -12.97
N TRP A 63 -10.58 -41.00 -12.12
CA TRP A 63 -10.04 -42.29 -12.54
C TRP A 63 -11.15 -43.34 -12.62
N GLY A 64 -11.36 -43.91 -13.81
CA GLY A 64 -12.26 -45.04 -14.05
C GLY A 64 -11.52 -46.27 -14.57
N ASP A 65 -12.25 -47.32 -14.92
CA ASP A 65 -11.67 -48.57 -15.41
C ASP A 65 -10.93 -48.41 -16.76
N ASP A 66 -11.38 -47.47 -17.59
CA ASP A 66 -10.82 -47.20 -18.92
C ASP A 66 -9.67 -46.17 -18.90
N GLY A 67 -9.25 -45.69 -17.72
CA GLY A 67 -8.20 -44.69 -17.55
C GLY A 67 -8.63 -43.46 -16.76
N ILE A 68 -7.81 -42.40 -16.80
CA ILE A 68 -8.08 -41.15 -16.09
C ILE A 68 -8.71 -40.15 -17.06
N VAL A 69 -9.94 -39.73 -16.78
CA VAL A 69 -10.60 -38.62 -17.47
C VAL A 69 -10.26 -37.32 -16.76
N TYR A 70 -9.91 -36.28 -17.51
CA TYR A 70 -9.54 -34.98 -16.95
C TYR A 70 -10.00 -33.83 -17.85
N SER A 71 -10.07 -32.64 -17.27
CA SER A 71 -10.29 -31.39 -17.99
C SER A 71 -8.94 -30.77 -18.38
N GLY A 72 -8.72 -30.53 -19.66
CA GLY A 72 -7.49 -29.94 -20.20
C GLY A 72 -7.76 -28.79 -21.18
N ASP A 73 -6.86 -27.83 -21.30
CA ASP A 73 -6.97 -26.73 -22.26
C ASP A 73 -6.20 -26.95 -23.57
N ALA A 74 -5.78 -28.21 -23.84
CA ALA A 74 -5.11 -28.68 -25.05
C ALA A 74 -6.01 -28.63 -26.30
N THR A 75 -6.50 -27.44 -26.63
CA THR A 75 -7.46 -27.15 -27.68
C THR A 75 -7.14 -25.82 -28.34
N GLU A 76 -7.56 -25.67 -29.59
CA GLU A 76 -7.43 -24.43 -30.37
C GLU A 76 -8.19 -23.26 -29.75
N SER A 77 -9.19 -23.54 -28.91
CA SER A 77 -9.99 -22.54 -28.21
C SER A 77 -9.37 -22.03 -26.90
N GLY A 78 -8.38 -22.77 -26.35
CA GLY A 78 -7.86 -22.55 -25.00
C GLY A 78 -8.89 -22.78 -23.88
N LYS A 79 -10.03 -23.44 -24.17
CA LYS A 79 -11.06 -23.80 -23.19
C LYS A 79 -10.89 -25.22 -22.68
N PHE A 80 -11.26 -25.45 -21.42
CA PHE A 80 -11.19 -26.76 -20.80
C PHE A 80 -12.15 -27.73 -21.50
N ASN A 81 -11.59 -28.80 -22.06
CA ASN A 81 -12.29 -29.90 -22.70
C ASN A 81 -11.92 -31.21 -22.02
N LEU A 82 -12.64 -32.29 -22.32
CA LEU A 82 -12.36 -33.59 -21.73
C LEU A 82 -11.34 -34.38 -22.53
N PHE A 83 -10.44 -35.01 -21.78
CA PHE A 83 -9.39 -35.88 -22.28
C PHE A 83 -9.35 -37.15 -21.43
N ARG A 84 -8.75 -38.21 -21.98
CA ARG A 84 -8.47 -39.45 -21.26
C ARG A 84 -7.01 -39.80 -21.41
N ILE A 85 -6.37 -40.18 -20.30
CA ILE A 85 -4.99 -40.66 -20.26
C ILE A 85 -4.92 -42.07 -19.69
N ASP A 86 -4.12 -42.91 -20.33
CA ASP A 86 -3.78 -44.24 -19.84
C ASP A 86 -2.81 -44.12 -18.64
N PRO A 87 -3.16 -44.69 -17.47
CA PRO A 87 -2.37 -44.53 -16.26
C PRO A 87 -1.12 -45.42 -16.19
N ASP A 88 -0.86 -46.26 -17.20
CA ASP A 88 0.29 -47.15 -17.29
C ASP A 88 1.32 -46.63 -18.30
N ASP A 89 0.90 -46.28 -19.52
CA ASP A 89 1.83 -45.81 -20.56
C ASP A 89 1.77 -44.29 -20.86
N GLY A 90 0.78 -43.58 -20.33
CA GLY A 90 0.62 -42.13 -20.53
C GLY A 90 0.02 -41.74 -21.89
N THR A 91 -0.50 -42.70 -22.66
CA THR A 91 -1.18 -42.43 -23.94
C THR A 91 -2.42 -41.59 -23.71
N ARG A 92 -2.59 -40.53 -24.52
CA ARG A 92 -3.69 -39.56 -24.38
C ARG A 92 -4.61 -39.59 -25.58
N ILE A 93 -5.90 -39.44 -25.31
CA ILE A 93 -6.90 -39.18 -26.34
C ILE A 93 -7.78 -38.00 -25.92
N ARG A 94 -8.21 -37.22 -26.91
CA ARG A 94 -9.16 -36.13 -26.72
C ARG A 94 -10.58 -36.66 -26.87
N LEU A 95 -11.42 -36.42 -25.86
CA LEU A 95 -12.80 -36.91 -25.82
C LEU A 95 -13.79 -35.90 -26.38
N THR A 96 -13.51 -34.59 -26.23
CA THR A 96 -14.39 -33.51 -26.70
C THR A 96 -13.60 -32.37 -27.34
N ASP A 97 -14.28 -31.63 -28.21
CA ASP A 97 -13.85 -30.34 -28.74
C ASP A 97 -15.02 -29.36 -28.73
N SER A 98 -14.86 -28.29 -27.96
CA SER A 98 -15.87 -27.26 -27.77
C SER A 98 -15.25 -25.94 -27.30
N PRO A 99 -15.74 -24.77 -27.76
CA PRO A 99 -15.28 -23.46 -27.32
C PRO A 99 -15.88 -23.02 -25.98
N VAL A 100 -16.29 -23.98 -25.13
CA VAL A 100 -16.83 -23.73 -23.78
C VAL A 100 -16.17 -24.66 -22.78
N ASP A 101 -16.05 -24.19 -21.54
CA ASP A 101 -15.40 -24.94 -20.47
C ASP A 101 -16.23 -26.16 -20.04
N GLN A 102 -15.54 -27.28 -19.86
CA GLN A 102 -16.06 -28.55 -19.38
C GLN A 102 -15.27 -28.96 -18.15
N ARG A 103 -15.97 -29.14 -17.03
CA ARG A 103 -15.36 -29.24 -15.70
C ARG A 103 -15.94 -30.41 -14.91
N TYR A 104 -15.18 -30.87 -13.93
CA TYR A 104 -15.58 -31.91 -12.97
C TYR A 104 -16.08 -33.20 -13.64
N PRO A 105 -15.29 -33.84 -14.54
CA PRO A 105 -15.68 -35.12 -15.07
C PRO A 105 -15.77 -36.19 -13.97
N VAL A 106 -16.69 -37.13 -14.15
CA VAL A 106 -16.76 -38.38 -13.39
C VAL A 106 -16.72 -39.51 -14.40
N ALA A 107 -15.59 -40.21 -14.44
CA ALA A 107 -15.37 -41.37 -15.29
C ALA A 107 -16.31 -42.50 -14.88
N MET A 108 -16.88 -43.16 -15.88
CA MET A 108 -17.82 -44.28 -15.72
C MET A 108 -17.46 -45.43 -16.66
N PRO A 109 -17.91 -46.66 -16.36
CA PRO A 109 -17.62 -47.82 -17.20
C PRO A 109 -18.12 -47.66 -18.64
N GLY A 110 -17.38 -48.22 -19.59
CA GLY A 110 -17.80 -48.30 -21.00
C GLY A 110 -17.60 -46.99 -21.75
N GLU A 111 -16.44 -46.36 -21.54
CA GLU A 111 -16.02 -45.11 -22.17
C GLU A 111 -17.01 -43.95 -21.96
N ALA A 112 -17.56 -43.87 -20.75
CA ALA A 112 -18.56 -42.88 -20.39
C ALA A 112 -18.05 -41.87 -19.35
N ALA A 113 -18.59 -40.67 -19.37
CA ALA A 113 -18.31 -39.65 -18.36
C ALA A 113 -19.54 -38.77 -18.10
N LEU A 114 -19.77 -38.43 -16.82
CA LEU A 114 -20.58 -37.25 -16.46
C LEU A 114 -19.65 -36.05 -16.37
N PHE A 115 -20.13 -34.87 -16.69
CA PHE A 115 -19.35 -33.65 -16.54
C PHE A 115 -20.27 -32.44 -16.44
N SER A 116 -19.73 -31.29 -16.09
CA SER A 116 -20.45 -30.02 -16.14
C SER A 116 -19.99 -29.19 -17.33
N SER A 117 -20.93 -28.50 -17.99
CA SER A 117 -20.62 -27.62 -19.12
C SER A 117 -21.58 -26.45 -19.23
N GLU A 118 -21.06 -25.34 -19.76
CA GLU A 118 -21.78 -24.11 -20.07
C GLU A 118 -22.35 -24.05 -21.50
N ALA A 119 -22.27 -25.14 -22.27
CA ALA A 119 -22.76 -25.20 -23.65
C ALA A 119 -24.24 -24.80 -23.83
N GLY A 120 -25.04 -24.95 -22.77
CA GLY A 120 -26.45 -24.53 -22.73
C GLY A 120 -26.67 -23.06 -22.34
N GLY A 121 -25.61 -22.25 -22.22
CA GLY A 121 -25.66 -20.86 -21.75
C GLY A 121 -25.57 -20.68 -20.22
N LYS A 122 -25.62 -21.78 -19.47
CA LYS A 122 -25.39 -21.87 -18.03
C LYS A 122 -24.81 -23.24 -17.68
N THR A 123 -24.22 -23.38 -16.50
CA THR A 123 -23.67 -24.67 -16.06
C THR A 123 -24.78 -25.68 -15.80
N ASP A 124 -24.71 -26.80 -16.51
CA ASP A 124 -25.55 -27.98 -16.30
C ASP A 124 -24.71 -29.25 -16.31
N LEU A 125 -25.34 -30.37 -15.96
CA LEU A 125 -24.73 -31.69 -16.03
C LEU A 125 -24.99 -32.31 -17.40
N TRP A 126 -23.94 -32.94 -17.93
CA TRP A 126 -23.89 -33.54 -19.26
C TRP A 126 -23.33 -34.96 -19.14
N PHE A 127 -23.62 -35.77 -20.15
CA PHE A 127 -23.17 -37.13 -20.27
C PHE A 127 -22.51 -37.34 -21.63
N LEU A 128 -21.34 -37.95 -21.60
CA LEU A 128 -20.60 -38.40 -22.77
C LEU A 128 -20.55 -39.93 -22.76
N GLN A 129 -20.79 -40.55 -23.92
CA GLN A 129 -20.48 -41.96 -24.15
C GLN A 129 -20.20 -42.19 -25.63
N ASN A 130 -19.06 -42.83 -25.95
CA ASN A 130 -18.67 -43.16 -27.33
C ASN A 130 -18.77 -41.96 -28.30
N GLY A 131 -18.29 -40.78 -27.87
CA GLY A 131 -18.33 -39.53 -28.65
C GLY A 131 -19.72 -38.87 -28.77
N ARG A 132 -20.77 -39.46 -28.19
CA ARG A 132 -22.11 -38.86 -28.12
C ARG A 132 -22.27 -38.08 -26.83
N ILE A 133 -22.67 -36.82 -26.95
CA ILE A 133 -22.88 -35.91 -25.82
C ILE A 133 -24.37 -35.62 -25.67
N LYS A 134 -24.85 -35.65 -24.43
CA LYS A 134 -26.24 -35.36 -24.05
C LYS A 134 -26.29 -34.42 -22.85
N ARG A 135 -27.18 -33.45 -22.86
CA ARG A 135 -27.47 -32.60 -21.70
C ARG A 135 -28.41 -33.36 -20.76
N LEU A 136 -28.09 -33.46 -19.48
CA LEU A 136 -28.93 -34.19 -18.51
C LEU A 136 -29.87 -33.27 -17.71
N THR A 137 -29.47 -32.02 -17.47
CA THR A 137 -30.22 -31.08 -16.61
C THR A 137 -30.45 -29.73 -17.28
N ASP A 138 -31.50 -29.02 -16.85
CA ASP A 138 -31.75 -27.63 -17.24
C ASP A 138 -32.37 -26.81 -16.09
N PHE A 139 -31.66 -26.71 -14.96
CA PHE A 139 -32.15 -25.94 -13.80
C PHE A 139 -31.83 -24.45 -13.93
N SER A 140 -32.79 -23.56 -13.62
CA SER A 140 -32.59 -22.10 -13.70
C SER A 140 -31.47 -21.58 -12.79
N THR A 141 -31.14 -22.29 -11.71
CA THR A 141 -30.08 -21.92 -10.77
C THR A 141 -28.70 -22.46 -11.13
N ALA A 142 -28.57 -23.13 -12.28
CA ALA A 142 -27.40 -23.94 -12.65
C ALA A 142 -27.11 -25.10 -11.67
N ILE A 143 -26.37 -26.09 -12.15
CA ILE A 143 -25.89 -27.22 -11.36
C ILE A 143 -24.54 -27.70 -11.90
N SER A 144 -23.62 -28.08 -11.02
CA SER A 144 -22.24 -28.44 -11.35
C SER A 144 -21.75 -29.61 -10.49
N HIS A 145 -20.47 -30.01 -10.62
CA HIS A 145 -19.84 -31.06 -9.82
C HIS A 145 -20.69 -32.35 -9.79
N PRO A 146 -20.88 -33.01 -10.94
CA PRO A 146 -21.67 -34.23 -10.99
C PRO A 146 -21.10 -35.28 -10.05
N GLY A 147 -21.97 -36.10 -9.49
CA GLY A 147 -21.61 -37.31 -8.74
C GLY A 147 -22.65 -38.40 -8.99
N LEU A 148 -22.26 -39.66 -8.76
CA LEU A 148 -23.19 -40.77 -8.87
C LEU A 148 -24.10 -40.81 -7.62
N ALA A 149 -25.41 -40.88 -7.84
CA ALA A 149 -26.39 -41.07 -6.77
C ALA A 149 -27.16 -42.38 -6.98
N PRO A 150 -27.71 -43.00 -5.91
CA PRO A 150 -28.43 -44.28 -6.03
C PRO A 150 -29.62 -44.26 -7.00
N ASN A 151 -30.33 -43.13 -7.10
CA ASN A 151 -31.53 -42.97 -7.94
C ASN A 151 -31.39 -41.84 -8.98
N GLY A 152 -30.16 -41.52 -9.40
CA GLY A 152 -29.90 -40.44 -10.35
C GLY A 152 -28.47 -39.90 -10.24
N ILE A 153 -28.34 -38.58 -10.18
CA ILE A 153 -27.04 -37.92 -10.10
C ILE A 153 -27.03 -36.87 -8.98
N TYR A 154 -25.92 -36.77 -8.26
CA TYR A 154 -25.66 -35.63 -7.39
C TYR A 154 -25.14 -34.45 -8.20
N GLY A 155 -25.37 -33.25 -7.70
CA GLY A 155 -24.72 -32.04 -8.16
C GLY A 155 -24.76 -30.93 -7.12
N VAL A 156 -23.93 -29.91 -7.30
CA VAL A 156 -23.87 -28.73 -6.43
C VAL A 156 -24.56 -27.56 -7.12
N ALA A 157 -25.56 -26.99 -6.43
CA ALA A 157 -26.33 -25.85 -6.90
C ALA A 157 -26.43 -24.76 -5.83
N TRP A 158 -26.60 -23.51 -6.26
CA TRP A 158 -26.82 -22.39 -5.36
C TRP A 158 -28.29 -22.32 -4.92
N TYR A 159 -28.57 -22.53 -3.64
CA TYR A 159 -29.92 -22.50 -3.10
C TYR A 159 -29.97 -21.95 -1.67
N GLY A 160 -30.75 -20.89 -1.48
CA GLY A 160 -30.87 -20.21 -0.18
C GLY A 160 -29.58 -19.52 0.26
N ALA A 161 -28.94 -18.80 -0.67
CA ALA A 161 -27.70 -18.03 -0.47
C ALA A 161 -26.46 -18.86 -0.09
N ARG A 162 -26.44 -20.17 -0.43
CA ARG A 162 -25.34 -21.10 -0.17
C ARG A 162 -25.29 -22.18 -1.25
N PHE A 163 -24.11 -22.74 -1.51
CA PHE A 163 -23.98 -23.96 -2.30
C PHE A 163 -24.50 -25.16 -1.50
N ARG A 164 -25.29 -26.03 -2.16
CA ARG A 164 -25.85 -27.24 -1.57
C ARG A 164 -25.67 -28.42 -2.50
N LEU A 165 -25.41 -29.58 -1.92
CA LEU A 165 -25.52 -30.86 -2.61
C LEU A 165 -27.00 -31.17 -2.85
N MET A 166 -27.32 -31.48 -4.11
CA MET A 166 -28.66 -31.85 -4.58
C MET A 166 -28.61 -33.23 -5.21
N GLU A 167 -29.61 -34.06 -4.94
CA GLU A 167 -29.85 -35.28 -5.74
C GLU A 167 -30.87 -34.95 -6.82
N VAL A 168 -30.51 -35.17 -8.08
CA VAL A 168 -31.40 -35.09 -9.22
C VAL A 168 -31.83 -36.51 -9.57
N HIS A 169 -33.08 -36.84 -9.29
CA HIS A 169 -33.59 -38.18 -9.58
C HIS A 169 -33.70 -38.41 -11.09
N THR A 170 -33.56 -39.66 -11.53
CA THR A 170 -33.61 -40.03 -12.95
C THR A 170 -34.86 -39.53 -13.68
N LYS A 171 -36.02 -39.50 -12.99
CA LYS A 171 -37.29 -39.00 -13.54
C LYS A 171 -37.32 -37.49 -13.80
N ASP A 172 -36.42 -36.74 -13.16
CA ASP A 172 -36.32 -35.27 -13.23
C ASP A 172 -35.20 -34.83 -14.21
N LEU A 173 -34.48 -35.79 -14.82
CA LEU A 173 -33.57 -35.54 -15.93
C LEU A 173 -34.38 -35.21 -17.20
N LEU A 174 -33.75 -34.47 -18.12
CA LEU A 174 -34.34 -34.12 -19.41
C LEU A 174 -34.82 -35.38 -20.17
N SER A 175 -35.91 -35.28 -20.93
CA SER A 175 -36.40 -36.40 -21.74
C SER A 175 -35.43 -36.74 -22.88
N ALA A 176 -35.48 -37.97 -23.42
CA ALA A 176 -34.55 -38.39 -24.48
C ALA A 176 -34.54 -37.43 -25.71
N ASP A 177 -35.69 -36.88 -26.08
CA ASP A 177 -35.82 -35.92 -27.18
C ASP A 177 -35.15 -34.57 -26.84
N GLU A 178 -35.18 -34.14 -25.58
CA GLU A 178 -34.49 -32.93 -25.10
C GLU A 178 -32.99 -33.13 -24.89
N GLN A 179 -32.57 -34.38 -24.60
CA GLN A 179 -31.18 -34.77 -24.42
C GLN A 179 -30.39 -34.84 -25.76
N ASP A 180 -31.07 -35.17 -26.87
CA ASP A 180 -30.45 -35.43 -28.18
C ASP A 180 -30.21 -34.16 -29.02
N ALA A 181 -30.65 -32.98 -28.55
CA ALA A 181 -30.32 -31.71 -29.18
C ALA A 181 -28.87 -31.30 -28.88
N ILE A 182 -27.93 -31.72 -29.74
CA ILE A 182 -26.51 -31.37 -29.59
C ILE A 182 -26.34 -29.86 -29.83
N PRO A 183 -25.83 -29.10 -28.84
CA PRO A 183 -25.53 -27.69 -29.05
C PRO A 183 -24.54 -27.50 -30.20
N PRO A 184 -24.66 -26.42 -31.00
CA PRO A 184 -23.69 -26.10 -32.04
C PRO A 184 -22.23 -26.05 -31.54
N SER A 185 -22.00 -25.75 -30.26
CA SER A 185 -20.67 -25.74 -29.64
C SER A 185 -19.99 -27.11 -29.60
N TYR A 186 -20.74 -28.22 -29.70
CA TYR A 186 -20.19 -29.58 -29.73
C TYR A 186 -20.09 -30.17 -31.14
N ALA A 187 -20.41 -29.39 -32.18
CA ALA A 187 -20.44 -29.90 -33.55
C ALA A 187 -19.10 -30.50 -34.01
N SER A 188 -17.96 -29.97 -33.54
CA SER A 188 -16.63 -30.48 -33.89
C SER A 188 -16.28 -31.80 -33.18
N THR A 189 -16.96 -32.14 -32.09
CA THR A 189 -16.76 -33.41 -31.36
C THR A 189 -17.25 -34.64 -32.16
N LEU A 190 -18.15 -34.45 -33.13
CA LEU A 190 -18.96 -35.56 -33.69
C LEU A 190 -18.31 -36.40 -34.80
N ASN A 191 -17.23 -35.95 -35.44
CA ASN A 191 -16.91 -36.43 -36.81
C ASN A 191 -15.49 -36.91 -37.10
N ALA A 192 -14.60 -37.08 -36.12
CA ALA A 192 -13.26 -37.65 -36.37
C ALA A 192 -12.56 -38.03 -35.05
N PRO A 193 -11.49 -38.85 -35.09
CA PRO A 193 -10.49 -38.80 -34.03
C PRO A 193 -10.01 -37.35 -33.88
N LEU A 194 -10.24 -36.78 -32.70
CA LEU A 194 -9.85 -35.41 -32.40
C LEU A 194 -8.32 -35.37 -32.29
N PRO A 195 -7.61 -34.60 -33.14
CA PRO A 195 -6.17 -34.49 -33.03
C PRO A 195 -5.81 -33.90 -31.67
N PHE A 196 -4.79 -34.46 -31.04
CA PHE A 196 -4.17 -33.87 -29.86
C PHE A 196 -3.14 -32.85 -30.36
N PRO A 197 -3.28 -31.55 -30.03
CA PRO A 197 -2.28 -30.57 -30.42
C PRO A 197 -1.00 -30.82 -29.64
N ASP A 198 -0.03 -31.47 -30.28
CA ASP A 198 1.31 -31.65 -29.71
C ASP A 198 2.10 -30.35 -29.96
N GLU A 199 1.94 -29.38 -29.06
CA GLU A 199 2.73 -28.14 -29.07
C GLU A 199 3.87 -28.30 -28.06
N PRO A 200 5.05 -28.80 -28.50
CA PRO A 200 6.16 -28.99 -27.59
C PRO A 200 6.60 -27.64 -27.03
N ILE A 201 7.01 -27.66 -25.77
CA ILE A 201 7.55 -26.48 -25.09
C ILE A 201 8.65 -25.87 -25.97
N PRO A 202 8.51 -24.61 -26.43
CA PRO A 202 9.51 -23.96 -27.24
C PRO A 202 10.85 -23.97 -26.50
N THR A 203 11.86 -24.62 -27.08
CA THR A 203 13.22 -24.64 -26.50
C THR A 203 13.89 -23.27 -26.55
N ALA A 204 13.32 -22.32 -27.29
CA ALA A 204 13.77 -20.95 -27.44
C ALA A 204 12.65 -19.97 -27.04
N ALA A 205 12.43 -19.78 -25.75
CA ALA A 205 11.57 -18.70 -25.27
C ALA A 205 12.21 -17.34 -25.61
N PRO A 206 11.46 -16.39 -26.20
CA PRO A 206 11.99 -15.05 -26.47
C PRO A 206 12.34 -14.36 -25.15
N THR A 207 13.50 -13.70 -25.11
CA THR A 207 13.89 -12.89 -23.95
C THR A 207 12.90 -11.74 -23.76
N TYR A 208 12.31 -11.65 -22.57
CA TYR A 208 11.42 -10.54 -22.23
C TYR A 208 12.17 -9.21 -22.32
N ASN A 209 11.67 -8.30 -23.17
CA ASN A 209 12.18 -6.95 -23.28
C ASN A 209 11.19 -5.97 -22.65
N ALA A 210 11.46 -5.58 -21.39
CA ALA A 210 10.60 -4.65 -20.68
C ALA A 210 10.47 -3.29 -21.38
N PHE A 211 11.39 -2.87 -22.24
CA PHE A 211 11.35 -1.57 -22.91
C PHE A 211 10.60 -1.57 -24.25
N ASP A 212 9.97 -2.69 -24.63
CA ASP A 212 8.98 -2.68 -25.72
C ASP A 212 7.66 -2.06 -25.23
N LEU A 213 7.63 -0.72 -25.22
CA LEU A 213 6.49 0.06 -24.73
C LEU A 213 5.19 -0.20 -25.52
N SER A 214 5.29 -0.73 -26.74
CA SER A 214 4.12 -0.99 -27.59
C SER A 214 3.31 -2.22 -27.16
N LYS A 215 3.94 -3.15 -26.44
CA LYS A 215 3.35 -4.43 -26.04
C LYS A 215 3.35 -4.64 -24.54
N ASN A 216 4.42 -4.20 -23.88
CA ASN A 216 4.71 -4.66 -22.52
C ASN A 216 4.30 -3.67 -21.44
N TRP A 217 3.86 -2.46 -21.77
CA TRP A 217 3.43 -1.46 -20.80
C TRP A 217 1.94 -1.18 -20.90
N ARG A 218 1.29 -1.08 -19.73
CA ARG A 218 -0.13 -0.76 -19.63
C ARG A 218 -0.39 0.22 -18.49
N ILE A 219 -1.52 0.91 -18.59
CA ILE A 219 -2.06 1.70 -17.49
C ILE A 219 -2.63 0.71 -16.47
N GLU A 220 -2.07 0.71 -15.26
CA GLU A 220 -2.54 -0.13 -14.15
C GLU A 220 -3.64 0.56 -13.34
N GLY A 221 -3.61 1.88 -13.29
CA GLY A 221 -4.61 2.65 -12.57
C GLY A 221 -4.38 4.14 -12.73
N GLY A 222 -5.45 4.90 -12.57
CA GLY A 222 -5.41 6.34 -12.53
C GLY A 222 -6.54 6.87 -11.68
N GLY A 223 -6.29 7.95 -10.97
CA GLY A 223 -7.26 8.57 -10.08
C GLY A 223 -7.13 10.08 -10.13
N ALA A 224 -8.26 10.76 -9.97
CA ALA A 224 -8.29 12.20 -9.75
C ALA A 224 -9.18 12.47 -8.53
N ALA A 225 -8.76 13.41 -7.70
CA ALA A 225 -9.50 13.84 -6.53
C ALA A 225 -9.50 15.36 -6.47
N VAL A 226 -10.62 15.92 -6.01
CA VAL A 226 -10.73 17.34 -5.66
C VAL A 226 -11.15 17.40 -4.20
N GLY A 227 -10.39 18.13 -3.38
CA GLY A 227 -10.62 18.25 -1.93
C GLY A 227 -10.24 19.64 -1.42
N GLY A 228 -10.38 19.87 -0.12
CA GLY A 228 -9.82 21.06 0.54
C GLY A 228 -8.48 20.72 1.20
N ALA A 229 -7.43 21.50 0.94
CA ALA A 229 -6.23 21.40 1.76
C ALA A 229 -6.47 22.07 3.12
N GLY A 230 -6.00 21.45 4.19
CA GLY A 230 -5.91 22.08 5.52
C GLY A 230 -5.05 23.36 5.54
N VAL A 231 -4.37 23.69 4.43
CA VAL A 231 -3.68 24.97 4.23
C VAL A 231 -4.68 25.99 3.68
N GLY A 232 -5.48 26.58 4.58
CA GLY A 232 -6.27 27.79 4.31
C GLY A 232 -7.28 27.67 3.16
N PHE A 233 -8.37 26.92 3.36
CA PHE A 233 -9.60 26.91 2.52
C PHE A 233 -9.43 26.77 1.00
N ALA A 234 -8.23 26.51 0.49
CA ALA A 234 -7.96 26.45 -0.92
C ALA A 234 -8.37 25.08 -1.50
N PRO A 235 -9.14 25.05 -2.60
CA PRO A 235 -9.43 23.80 -3.28
C PRO A 235 -8.14 23.20 -3.83
N VAL A 236 -7.96 21.91 -3.62
CA VAL A 236 -6.89 21.10 -4.18
C VAL A 236 -7.47 20.23 -5.27
N GLY A 237 -6.93 20.35 -6.48
CA GLY A 237 -7.13 19.36 -7.53
C GLY A 237 -5.88 18.51 -7.64
N GLN A 238 -6.00 17.20 -7.49
CA GLN A 238 -4.90 16.26 -7.66
C GLN A 238 -5.28 15.10 -8.57
N GLY A 239 -4.30 14.56 -9.27
CA GLY A 239 -4.47 13.38 -10.10
C GLY A 239 -3.17 12.65 -10.31
N GLY A 240 -3.27 11.36 -10.55
CA GLY A 240 -2.12 10.49 -10.78
C GLY A 240 -2.46 9.35 -11.72
N VAL A 241 -1.47 8.90 -12.47
CA VAL A 241 -1.54 7.72 -13.34
C VAL A 241 -0.34 6.83 -13.08
N LEU A 242 -0.59 5.53 -12.95
CA LEU A 242 0.40 4.49 -12.79
C LEU A 242 0.43 3.63 -14.06
N PHE A 243 1.62 3.49 -14.62
CA PHE A 243 1.93 2.56 -15.68
C PHE A 243 2.83 1.46 -15.11
N ALA A 244 2.64 0.23 -15.55
CA ALA A 244 3.53 -0.87 -15.23
C ALA A 244 3.78 -1.75 -16.44
N ASP A 245 4.88 -2.48 -16.38
CA ASP A 245 5.18 -3.53 -17.34
C ASP A 245 4.32 -4.79 -17.09
N VAL A 246 4.37 -5.79 -17.98
CA VAL A 246 3.55 -7.03 -17.87
C VAL A 246 3.84 -7.78 -16.56
N LEU A 247 5.11 -7.80 -16.14
CA LEU A 247 5.55 -8.45 -14.91
C LEU A 247 5.28 -7.60 -13.66
N ARG A 248 4.88 -6.33 -13.83
CA ARG A 248 4.67 -5.34 -12.78
C ARG A 248 5.88 -5.12 -11.88
N ASP A 249 7.08 -5.44 -12.38
CA ASP A 249 8.34 -5.23 -11.69
C ASP A 249 8.99 -3.89 -12.06
N ARG A 250 8.48 -3.23 -13.11
CA ARG A 250 8.85 -1.86 -13.49
C ARG A 250 7.61 -1.00 -13.55
N THR A 251 7.70 0.16 -12.92
CA THR A 251 6.56 1.07 -12.78
C THR A 251 6.96 2.50 -13.10
N PHE A 252 6.09 3.23 -13.78
CA PHE A 252 6.20 4.67 -13.99
C PHE A 252 4.96 5.34 -13.40
N LEU A 253 5.19 6.28 -12.50
CA LEU A 253 4.16 7.05 -11.81
C LEU A 253 4.23 8.50 -12.26
N ALA A 254 3.10 9.09 -12.61
CA ALA A 254 2.98 10.52 -12.86
C ALA A 254 1.87 11.09 -11.96
N ASN A 255 2.24 11.96 -11.02
CA ASN A 255 1.34 12.65 -10.10
C ASN A 255 1.41 14.16 -10.31
N PHE A 256 0.28 14.82 -10.10
CA PHE A 256 0.10 16.25 -10.27
C PHE A 256 -0.93 16.77 -9.26
N ALA A 257 -0.63 17.88 -8.58
CA ALA A 257 -1.55 18.57 -7.68
C ALA A 257 -1.43 20.10 -7.79
N ILE A 258 -2.55 20.81 -7.70
CA ILE A 258 -2.63 22.27 -7.63
C ILE A 258 -3.40 22.66 -6.38
N TYR A 259 -2.83 23.56 -5.57
CA TYR A 259 -3.42 24.04 -4.32
C TYR A 259 -3.92 25.48 -4.46
N GLY A 260 -5.14 25.67 -4.98
CA GLY A 260 -5.79 26.99 -5.15
C GLY A 260 -5.18 27.93 -6.20
N SER A 261 -3.86 27.91 -6.39
CA SER A 261 -3.10 28.70 -7.36
C SER A 261 -2.06 27.83 -8.06
N PHE A 262 -1.75 28.14 -9.32
CA PHE A 262 -0.65 27.52 -10.06
C PHE A 262 0.73 27.80 -9.45
N ASP A 263 0.85 28.80 -8.57
CA ASP A 263 2.06 28.99 -7.79
C ASP A 263 2.34 27.86 -6.80
N PHE A 264 1.29 27.14 -6.41
CA PHE A 264 1.31 26.00 -5.51
C PHE A 264 1.04 24.73 -6.31
N THR A 265 1.89 24.46 -7.30
CA THR A 265 1.83 23.25 -8.13
C THR A 265 2.85 22.23 -7.64
N ASP A 266 2.41 20.99 -7.47
CA ASP A 266 3.24 19.84 -7.12
C ASP A 266 3.16 18.80 -8.24
N VAL A 267 4.30 18.30 -8.70
CA VAL A 267 4.45 17.40 -9.85
C VAL A 267 5.52 16.37 -9.54
N LEU A 268 5.24 15.10 -9.82
CA LEU A 268 6.20 14.02 -9.72
C LEU A 268 6.02 13.08 -10.91
N ALA A 269 7.09 12.85 -11.67
CA ALA A 269 7.15 11.81 -12.69
C ALA A 269 8.32 10.87 -12.35
N PHE A 270 8.03 9.64 -11.97
CA PHE A 270 9.00 8.75 -11.32
C PHE A 270 8.96 7.34 -11.91
N TYR A 271 10.10 6.86 -12.40
CA TYR A 271 10.31 5.47 -12.81
C TYR A 271 10.95 4.69 -11.66
N VAL A 272 10.50 3.45 -11.45
CA VAL A 272 11.05 2.52 -10.44
C VAL A 272 11.22 1.15 -11.08
N ASP A 273 12.40 0.55 -10.90
CA ASP A 273 12.72 -0.82 -11.27
C ASP A 273 12.89 -1.68 -10.00
N ARG A 274 12.09 -2.74 -9.90
CA ARG A 274 12.07 -3.75 -8.83
C ARG A 274 12.31 -5.15 -9.37
N SER A 275 12.83 -5.28 -10.59
CA SER A 275 13.14 -6.57 -11.22
C SER A 275 14.24 -7.36 -10.48
N LYS A 276 14.98 -6.67 -9.60
CA LYS A 276 16.00 -7.24 -8.73
C LYS A 276 15.81 -6.77 -7.30
N ARG A 277 16.53 -7.43 -6.38
CA ARG A 277 16.51 -7.10 -4.95
C ARG A 277 16.90 -5.64 -4.67
N LEU A 278 17.90 -5.12 -5.37
CA LEU A 278 18.19 -3.68 -5.35
C LEU A 278 17.13 -2.98 -6.19
N VAL A 279 16.27 -2.24 -5.52
CA VAL A 279 15.29 -1.36 -6.16
C VAL A 279 15.98 -0.04 -6.47
N TYR A 280 15.77 0.49 -7.66
CA TYR A 280 16.22 1.84 -7.98
C TYR A 280 15.15 2.61 -8.73
N GLY A 281 15.20 3.93 -8.63
CA GLY A 281 14.28 4.81 -9.33
C GLY A 281 14.93 6.12 -9.72
N VAL A 282 14.35 6.74 -10.73
CA VAL A 282 14.75 8.06 -11.21
C VAL A 282 13.52 8.81 -11.66
N GLY A 283 13.48 10.10 -11.40
CA GLY A 283 12.40 10.92 -11.87
C GLY A 283 12.65 12.41 -11.76
N ALA A 284 11.68 13.15 -12.26
CA ALA A 284 11.65 14.59 -12.21
C ALA A 284 10.53 15.06 -11.29
N PHE A 285 10.73 16.20 -10.65
CA PHE A 285 9.75 16.77 -9.75
C PHE A 285 9.72 18.30 -9.84
N ASN A 286 8.59 18.85 -9.42
CA ASN A 286 8.40 20.25 -9.10
C ASN A 286 7.53 20.30 -7.84
N THR A 287 8.00 20.92 -6.78
CA THR A 287 7.26 21.00 -5.53
C THR A 287 7.51 22.34 -4.86
N PHE A 288 6.78 22.65 -3.79
CA PHE A 288 6.90 23.94 -3.12
C PHE A 288 6.79 23.78 -1.60
N GLN A 289 7.38 24.72 -0.88
CA GLN A 289 7.28 24.83 0.57
C GLN A 289 7.30 26.28 1.02
N GLN A 290 6.65 26.57 2.14
CA GLN A 290 6.83 27.84 2.83
C GLN A 290 8.06 27.74 3.74
N GLY A 291 8.94 28.72 3.66
CA GLY A 291 10.12 28.85 4.53
C GLY A 291 10.05 30.08 5.42
N ARG A 292 10.90 30.09 6.44
CA ARG A 292 11.12 31.21 7.35
C ARG A 292 12.61 31.51 7.45
N ASP A 293 12.99 32.78 7.34
CA ASP A 293 14.35 33.25 7.60
C ASP A 293 14.37 34.22 8.78
N ILE A 294 15.27 33.97 9.73
CA ILE A 294 15.56 34.81 10.90
C ILE A 294 17.03 35.25 10.95
N ARG A 295 17.80 34.92 9.91
CA ARG A 295 19.25 35.15 9.74
C ARG A 295 19.57 36.06 8.55
N PHE A 296 18.62 36.91 8.16
CA PHE A 296 18.80 37.87 7.07
C PHE A 296 19.59 39.12 7.53
N PRO A 297 20.26 39.84 6.61
CA PRO A 297 21.01 41.06 6.97
C PRO A 297 20.10 42.12 7.58
N GLY A 298 20.44 42.63 8.77
CA GLY A 298 19.67 43.63 9.48
C GLY A 298 18.54 43.09 10.36
N ALA A 299 18.43 41.77 10.55
CA ALA A 299 17.44 41.15 11.44
C ALA A 299 17.58 41.65 12.89
N GLU A 300 18.79 41.97 13.34
CA GLU A 300 19.09 42.55 14.66
C GLU A 300 18.52 43.96 14.88
N ASN A 301 18.36 44.74 13.80
CA ASN A 301 17.91 46.13 13.86
C ASN A 301 16.39 46.26 14.08
N CYS A 302 15.66 45.16 13.97
CA CYS A 302 14.22 45.10 14.24
C CYS A 302 13.85 45.15 15.72
N ARG A 303 14.82 45.05 16.65
CA ARG A 303 14.52 45.17 18.08
C ARG A 303 14.23 46.62 18.44
N ASN A 304 12.95 47.01 18.44
CA ASN A 304 12.53 48.25 19.08
C ASN A 304 12.82 48.18 20.59
N VAL A 305 13.38 49.25 21.14
CA VAL A 305 13.56 49.44 22.59
C VAL A 305 12.18 49.47 23.24
N VAL A 306 11.96 48.54 24.16
CA VAL A 306 10.70 48.38 24.92
C VAL A 306 10.32 49.70 25.60
N THR A 307 9.13 50.23 25.29
CA THR A 307 8.45 51.17 26.21
C THR A 307 7.79 50.34 27.32
N PRO A 308 7.80 50.77 28.60
CA PRO A 308 7.54 49.89 29.76
C PRO A 308 6.13 49.31 29.89
N THR A 309 5.23 49.53 28.93
CA THR A 309 3.80 49.25 29.02
C THR A 309 3.30 48.13 28.11
N GLN A 310 4.17 47.45 27.35
CA GLN A 310 3.79 46.28 26.57
C GLN A 310 4.41 45.00 27.14
N ALA A 311 3.58 43.95 27.17
CA ALA A 311 3.85 42.66 27.78
C ALA A 311 5.26 42.14 27.46
N ASN A 312 5.89 41.59 28.49
CA ASN A 312 7.27 41.12 28.55
C ASN A 312 7.65 40.36 27.25
N PRO A 313 8.48 40.92 26.35
CA PRO A 313 8.84 40.23 25.12
C PRO A 313 9.57 38.95 25.51
N ASN A 314 9.09 37.80 25.04
CA ASN A 314 9.77 36.54 25.30
C ASN A 314 11.18 36.61 24.70
N PRO A 315 12.26 36.62 25.51
CA PRO A 315 13.63 36.77 25.00
C PRO A 315 14.06 35.61 24.08
N SER A 316 13.27 34.53 24.01
CA SER A 316 13.46 33.41 23.10
C SER A 316 12.82 33.58 21.71
N GLN A 317 12.14 34.68 21.40
CA GLN A 317 11.61 34.96 20.06
C GLN A 317 12.65 35.71 19.20
N PRO A 318 12.75 35.42 17.88
CA PRO A 318 13.61 36.16 16.97
C PRO A 318 13.11 37.61 16.81
N ALA A 319 14.04 38.54 16.55
CA ALA A 319 13.76 39.98 16.48
C ALA A 319 12.83 40.38 15.30
N CYS A 320 12.99 39.71 14.17
CA CYS A 320 12.12 39.77 13.01
C CYS A 320 12.14 38.40 12.31
N GLN A 321 11.07 38.08 11.59
CA GLN A 321 10.95 36.88 10.78
C GLN A 321 10.49 37.27 9.37
N ILE A 322 11.08 36.65 8.35
CA ILE A 322 10.63 36.77 6.96
C ILE A 322 10.12 35.41 6.49
N PHE A 323 8.87 35.34 6.08
CA PHE A 323 8.27 34.19 5.42
C PHE A 323 8.39 34.32 3.89
N TYR A 324 8.78 33.23 3.25
CA TYR A 324 8.97 33.16 1.80
C TYR A 324 8.39 31.86 1.24
N LEU A 325 7.99 31.90 -0.02
CA LEU A 325 7.67 30.72 -0.81
C LEU A 325 8.94 30.21 -1.49
N GLN A 326 9.20 28.91 -1.38
CA GLN A 326 10.31 28.23 -2.05
C GLN A 326 9.76 27.17 -2.99
N LYS A 327 10.02 27.32 -4.29
CA LYS A 327 9.68 26.33 -5.33
C LYS A 327 10.94 25.55 -5.70
N MET A 328 10.88 24.23 -5.65
CA MET A 328 11.99 23.31 -5.89
C MET A 328 11.65 22.44 -7.10
N PHE A 329 12.53 22.42 -8.10
CA PHE A 329 12.31 21.64 -9.31
C PHE A 329 13.61 20.98 -9.76
N GLY A 330 13.56 19.74 -10.23
CA GLY A 330 14.77 19.04 -10.59
C GLY A 330 14.57 17.56 -10.83
N VAL A 331 15.67 16.82 -10.67
CA VAL A 331 15.71 15.37 -10.80
C VAL A 331 16.08 14.74 -9.47
N MET A 332 15.50 13.58 -9.20
CA MET A 332 15.83 12.78 -8.03
C MET A 332 16.09 11.34 -8.41
N GLY A 333 17.05 10.72 -7.71
CA GLY A 333 17.35 9.30 -7.76
C GLY A 333 17.02 8.63 -6.43
N LEU A 334 16.61 7.38 -6.50
CA LEU A 334 16.33 6.51 -5.36
C LEU A 334 17.11 5.19 -5.54
N ALA A 335 17.69 4.69 -4.46
CA ALA A 335 18.17 3.32 -4.36
C ALA A 335 17.67 2.74 -3.04
N SER A 336 17.01 1.58 -3.07
CA SER A 336 16.44 0.93 -1.89
C SER A 336 16.86 -0.54 -1.86
N TYR A 337 17.40 -0.98 -0.73
CA TYR A 337 17.88 -2.34 -0.54
C TYR A 337 17.19 -2.98 0.68
N PRO A 338 16.31 -3.98 0.49
CA PRO A 338 15.69 -4.71 1.57
C PRO A 338 16.72 -5.67 2.19
N LEU A 339 17.05 -5.45 3.46
CA LEU A 339 17.94 -6.29 4.24
C LEU A 339 17.21 -7.55 4.74
N SER A 340 15.94 -7.39 5.12
CA SER A 340 15.03 -8.47 5.57
C SER A 340 13.59 -8.14 5.17
N THR A 341 12.64 -8.99 5.58
CA THR A 341 11.20 -8.71 5.47
C THR A 341 10.78 -7.42 6.18
N PHE A 342 11.47 -7.04 7.25
CA PHE A 342 11.08 -5.94 8.13
C PHE A 342 12.01 -4.74 8.07
N SER A 343 13.16 -4.84 7.37
CA SER A 343 14.18 -3.79 7.40
C SER A 343 14.75 -3.48 6.03
N ARG A 344 14.96 -2.19 5.74
CA ARG A 344 15.54 -1.71 4.48
C ARG A 344 16.46 -0.51 4.70
N ILE A 345 17.39 -0.32 3.77
CA ILE A 345 18.17 0.91 3.65
C ILE A 345 17.78 1.58 2.34
N GLU A 346 17.53 2.89 2.38
CA GLU A 346 17.18 3.68 1.22
C GLU A 346 18.12 4.88 1.12
N GLY A 347 18.55 5.21 -0.09
CA GLY A 347 19.35 6.39 -0.37
C GLY A 347 18.64 7.23 -1.42
N THR A 348 18.54 8.53 -1.17
CA THR A 348 17.99 9.47 -2.14
C THR A 348 19.02 10.54 -2.49
N ALA A 349 19.01 10.99 -3.74
CA ALA A 349 19.85 12.08 -4.20
C ALA A 349 19.03 13.01 -5.09
N ARG A 350 19.14 14.32 -4.86
CA ARG A 350 18.42 15.37 -5.59
C ARG A 350 19.41 16.37 -6.16
N VAL A 351 19.17 16.74 -7.41
CA VAL A 351 19.82 17.88 -8.07
C VAL A 351 18.70 18.79 -8.55
N GLN A 352 18.61 19.98 -7.96
CA GLN A 352 17.43 20.83 -8.09
C GLN A 352 17.78 22.32 -8.23
N GLY A 353 16.88 23.07 -8.85
CA GLY A 353 16.82 24.52 -8.77
C GLY A 353 15.81 24.95 -7.72
N VAL A 354 16.13 26.01 -6.99
CA VAL A 354 15.34 26.52 -5.87
C VAL A 354 15.04 27.98 -6.10
N SER A 355 13.79 28.29 -6.41
CA SER A 355 13.30 29.66 -6.58
C SER A 355 12.64 30.14 -5.29
N ARG A 356 13.02 31.32 -4.81
CA ARG A 356 12.44 31.93 -3.60
C ARG A 356 11.80 33.28 -3.90
N SER A 357 10.60 33.49 -3.36
CA SER A 357 9.86 34.76 -3.41
C SER A 357 9.26 35.09 -2.05
N LEU A 358 9.13 36.37 -1.71
CA LEU A 358 8.50 36.77 -0.45
C LEU A 358 6.98 36.52 -0.50
N LEU A 359 6.39 36.14 0.63
CA LEU A 359 4.94 36.07 0.76
C LEU A 359 4.36 37.46 1.05
N GLU A 360 3.18 37.78 0.50
CA GLU A 360 2.47 39.03 0.80
C GLU A 360 2.22 39.12 2.32
N ASN A 361 2.54 40.26 2.93
CA ASN A 361 2.49 40.46 4.39
C ASN A 361 3.36 39.46 5.21
N GLY A 362 4.37 38.85 4.59
CA GLY A 362 5.19 37.80 5.19
C GLY A 362 6.29 38.27 6.15
N ILE A 363 6.28 39.53 6.59
CA ILE A 363 7.34 40.08 7.43
C ILE A 363 6.74 40.55 8.75
N ILE A 364 7.16 39.91 9.84
CA ILE A 364 6.67 40.20 11.18
C ILE A 364 7.81 40.53 12.13
N ASP A 365 7.53 41.46 13.05
CA ASP A 365 8.40 41.75 14.19
C ASP A 365 8.24 40.72 15.31
N GLN A 366 9.02 40.88 16.39
CA GLN A 366 8.96 40.03 17.59
C GLN A 366 7.59 40.02 18.31
N PHE A 367 6.68 40.93 17.97
CA PHE A 367 5.32 41.03 18.52
C PHE A 367 4.25 40.53 17.54
N GLY A 368 4.64 40.04 16.36
CA GLY A 368 3.72 39.56 15.32
C GLY A 368 3.10 40.68 14.47
N ASN A 369 3.57 41.92 14.61
CA ASN A 369 3.09 43.04 13.79
C ASN A 369 3.79 43.04 12.44
N LEU A 370 3.03 43.39 11.39
CA LEU A 370 3.59 43.60 10.06
C LEU A 370 4.63 44.72 10.07
N THR A 371 5.80 44.44 9.50
CA THR A 371 6.89 45.39 9.38
C THR A 371 7.52 45.33 7.99
N ASN A 372 8.32 46.34 7.65
CA ASN A 372 9.05 46.40 6.39
C ASN A 372 10.52 46.02 6.63
N VAL A 373 11.11 45.28 5.69
CA VAL A 373 12.55 44.99 5.69
C VAL A 373 13.28 45.83 4.65
N SER A 374 14.57 46.03 4.89
CA SER A 374 15.43 46.75 3.96
C SER A 374 15.55 46.02 2.61
N ALA A 375 15.75 46.75 1.51
CA ALA A 375 15.97 46.13 0.20
C ALA A 375 17.14 45.10 0.21
N PRO A 376 18.26 45.32 0.92
CA PRO A 376 19.30 44.30 1.09
C PRO A 376 18.80 42.99 1.74
N ALA A 377 17.90 43.05 2.72
CA ALA A 377 17.34 41.86 3.36
C ALA A 377 16.51 41.05 2.36
N ALA A 378 15.60 41.72 1.64
CA ALA A 378 14.77 41.09 0.60
C ALA A 378 15.61 40.47 -0.52
N ASN A 379 16.61 41.21 -1.02
CA ASN A 379 17.51 40.74 -2.08
C ASN A 379 18.41 39.57 -1.65
N SER A 380 18.56 39.32 -0.35
CA SER A 380 19.34 38.19 0.15
C SER A 380 18.57 36.86 0.16
N ILE A 381 17.24 36.92 -0.05
CA ILE A 381 16.32 35.76 -0.05
C ILE A 381 15.84 35.48 -1.47
N ILE A 382 15.42 36.52 -2.20
CA ILE A 382 14.81 36.38 -3.53
C ILE A 382 15.85 35.94 -4.55
N GLY A 383 15.51 34.94 -5.36
CA GLY A 383 16.38 34.47 -6.45
C GLY A 383 16.15 33.02 -6.81
N VAL A 384 16.97 32.53 -7.74
CA VAL A 384 17.03 31.12 -8.13
C VAL A 384 18.45 30.63 -7.85
N GLU A 385 18.58 29.58 -7.04
CA GLU A 385 19.86 28.98 -6.67
C GLU A 385 19.81 27.46 -6.96
N PRO A 386 20.91 26.85 -7.45
CA PRO A 386 21.01 25.41 -7.50
C PRO A 386 21.20 24.84 -6.09
N GLU A 387 20.62 23.67 -5.86
CA GLU A 387 20.75 22.88 -4.64
C GLU A 387 21.02 21.41 -4.98
N THR A 388 21.84 20.79 -4.15
CA THR A 388 22.02 19.34 -4.12
C THR A 388 21.70 18.82 -2.73
N ASP A 389 20.95 17.73 -2.63
CA ASP A 389 20.59 17.10 -1.36
C ASP A 389 20.77 15.58 -1.48
N ILE A 390 21.27 14.94 -0.43
CA ILE A 390 21.45 13.50 -0.33
C ILE A 390 20.99 13.01 1.04
N SER A 391 20.22 11.93 1.06
CA SER A 391 19.78 11.26 2.30
C SER A 391 20.13 9.78 2.27
N LEU A 392 20.31 9.23 3.47
CA LEU A 392 20.37 7.81 3.76
C LEU A 392 19.39 7.49 4.89
N ASP A 393 18.51 6.55 4.62
CA ASP A 393 17.40 6.15 5.46
C ASP A 393 17.57 4.70 5.89
N TYR A 394 17.38 4.42 7.17
CA TYR A 394 17.19 3.08 7.70
C TYR A 394 15.75 2.95 8.21
N GLY A 395 15.01 2.02 7.63
CA GLY A 395 13.64 1.71 8.03
C GLY A 395 13.53 0.31 8.64
N TYR A 396 12.81 0.20 9.75
CA TYR A 396 12.38 -1.06 10.37
C TYR A 396 10.88 -1.00 10.66
N ASP A 397 10.10 -1.99 10.23
CA ASP A 397 8.64 -1.99 10.42
C ASP A 397 8.09 -3.43 10.59
N THR A 398 7.43 -3.67 11.72
CA THR A 398 6.68 -4.89 12.07
C THR A 398 5.22 -4.58 12.38
N THR A 399 4.77 -3.37 12.05
CA THR A 399 3.44 -2.86 12.37
C THR A 399 2.37 -3.71 11.73
N ARG A 400 1.44 -4.19 12.55
CA ARG A 400 0.22 -4.88 12.13
C ARG A 400 -0.91 -3.88 12.09
N TYR A 401 -1.64 -3.84 10.99
CA TYR A 401 -2.76 -2.93 10.78
C TYR A 401 -4.10 -3.65 10.94
N GLY A 402 -5.09 -2.94 11.48
CA GLY A 402 -6.49 -3.33 11.46
C GLY A 402 -7.38 -2.17 11.00
N PRO A 403 -8.71 -2.32 11.05
CA PRO A 403 -9.68 -1.32 10.59
C PRO A 403 -9.64 0.08 11.28
N GLY A 404 -8.70 0.31 12.19
CA GLY A 404 -8.54 1.58 12.92
C GLY A 404 -7.06 1.93 13.12
N GLY A 405 -6.23 1.60 12.13
CA GLY A 405 -4.78 1.80 12.15
C GLY A 405 -4.01 0.67 12.83
N ALA A 406 -2.81 0.98 13.33
CA ALA A 406 -1.91 0.02 13.96
C ALA A 406 -2.56 -0.68 15.16
N ILE A 407 -2.49 -2.00 15.21
CA ILE A 407 -2.98 -2.84 16.32
C ILE A 407 -1.85 -3.48 17.13
N GLY A 408 -0.61 -3.42 16.64
CA GLY A 408 0.57 -3.83 17.39
C GLY A 408 1.83 -3.87 16.55
N GLY A 409 2.99 -3.93 17.21
CA GLY A 409 4.30 -4.00 16.55
C GLY A 409 5.09 -2.69 16.68
N ASP A 410 6.19 -2.64 15.95
CA ASP A 410 7.22 -1.62 16.04
C ASP A 410 7.48 -0.97 14.69
N SER A 411 7.72 0.34 14.67
CA SER A 411 8.21 1.09 13.52
C SER A 411 9.38 1.98 13.96
N LEU A 412 10.44 2.03 13.17
CA LEU A 412 11.58 2.91 13.34
C LEU A 412 12.03 3.44 11.98
N LEU A 413 12.14 4.76 11.86
CA LEU A 413 12.78 5.44 10.76
C LEU A 413 13.95 6.26 11.30
N LEU A 414 15.11 6.13 10.67
CA LEU A 414 16.27 7.00 10.89
C LEU A 414 16.71 7.55 9.54
N GLU A 415 16.69 8.86 9.41
CA GLU A 415 17.14 9.60 8.24
C GLU A 415 18.37 10.43 8.64
N ILE A 416 19.45 10.30 7.86
CA ILE A 416 20.58 11.21 7.90
C ILE A 416 20.78 11.80 6.51
N GLY A 417 21.05 13.08 6.43
CA GLY A 417 21.23 13.71 5.13
C GLY A 417 21.94 15.05 5.20
N GLY A 418 22.12 15.61 4.03
CA GLY A 418 22.73 16.91 3.89
C GLY A 418 22.71 17.39 2.46
N GLY A 419 22.91 18.68 2.32
CA GLY A 419 22.87 19.35 1.04
C GLY A 419 23.81 20.52 0.95
N SER A 420 23.78 21.15 -0.21
CA SER A 420 24.62 22.30 -0.54
C SER A 420 23.88 23.25 -1.46
N TYR A 421 24.08 24.54 -1.22
CA TYR A 421 23.84 25.61 -2.17
C TYR A 421 25.18 26.04 -2.77
N PRO A 422 25.62 25.49 -3.92
CA PRO A 422 27.00 25.66 -4.40
C PRO A 422 27.43 27.11 -4.63
N GLN A 423 26.48 27.99 -4.99
CA GLN A 423 26.73 29.43 -5.18
C GLN A 423 27.13 30.14 -3.88
N ARG A 424 26.88 29.53 -2.73
CA ARG A 424 27.20 30.06 -1.39
C ARG A 424 28.49 29.47 -0.82
N GLY A 425 29.24 28.67 -1.58
CA GLY A 425 30.49 28.05 -1.12
C GLY A 425 30.27 27.17 0.12
N LEU A 426 31.21 27.23 1.07
CA LEU A 426 31.12 26.45 2.33
C LEU A 426 29.94 26.85 3.21
N ASP A 427 29.50 28.11 3.16
CA ASP A 427 28.31 28.57 3.88
C ASP A 427 27.02 27.97 3.30
N GLY A 428 27.09 27.41 2.10
CA GLY A 428 26.03 26.68 1.41
C GLY A 428 25.71 25.30 1.98
N LEU A 429 26.62 24.73 2.79
CA LEU A 429 26.48 23.36 3.30
C LEU A 429 25.50 23.28 4.47
N TYR A 430 24.67 22.24 4.48
CA TYR A 430 23.84 21.90 5.63
C TYR A 430 23.72 20.39 5.79
N THR A 431 23.41 19.95 7.01
CA THR A 431 23.19 18.56 7.38
C THR A 431 21.95 18.45 8.26
N TYR A 432 21.36 17.27 8.29
CA TYR A 432 20.24 16.99 9.17
C TYR A 432 20.23 15.52 9.59
N VAL A 433 19.61 15.28 10.74
CA VAL A 433 19.23 13.96 11.23
C VAL A 433 17.79 14.03 11.70
N GLN A 434 17.02 13.00 11.41
CA GLN A 434 15.65 12.83 11.87
C GLN A 434 15.41 11.37 12.23
N THR A 435 14.65 11.12 13.29
CA THR A 435 14.19 9.78 13.61
C THR A 435 12.80 9.79 14.20
N ASP A 436 12.03 8.74 13.91
CA ASP A 436 10.69 8.51 14.42
C ASP A 436 10.58 7.03 14.81
N ALA A 437 10.21 6.75 16.05
CA ALA A 437 10.06 5.42 16.59
C ALA A 437 8.67 5.27 17.23
N ILE A 438 7.95 4.22 16.85
CA ILE A 438 6.60 3.93 17.32
C ILE A 438 6.55 2.49 17.82
N HIS A 439 5.98 2.29 19.00
CA HIS A 439 5.64 0.98 19.54
C HIS A 439 4.15 0.94 19.87
N THR A 440 3.44 -0.07 19.36
CA THR A 440 2.04 -0.31 19.71
C THR A 440 1.90 -1.65 20.44
N LEU A 441 1.31 -1.59 21.63
CA LEU A 441 0.97 -2.73 22.46
C LEU A 441 -0.55 -2.91 22.52
N GLN A 442 -1.03 -4.04 22.02
CA GLN A 442 -2.43 -4.43 22.22
C GLN A 442 -2.62 -4.88 23.67
N ILE A 443 -3.57 -4.28 24.39
CA ILE A 443 -3.88 -4.69 25.76
C ILE A 443 -4.92 -5.81 25.75
N ALA A 444 -6.10 -5.52 25.20
CA ALA A 444 -7.23 -6.45 25.17
C ALA A 444 -8.25 -5.99 24.12
N GLY A 445 -8.72 -6.91 23.28
CA GLY A 445 -9.69 -6.59 22.23
C GLY A 445 -9.17 -5.48 21.31
N ARG A 446 -9.94 -4.39 21.17
CA ARG A 446 -9.55 -3.20 20.38
C ARG A 446 -8.77 -2.15 21.19
N SER A 447 -8.53 -2.40 22.48
CA SER A 447 -7.79 -1.47 23.33
C SER A 447 -6.29 -1.63 23.15
N LYS A 448 -5.59 -0.52 22.96
CA LYS A 448 -4.15 -0.47 22.68
C LYS A 448 -3.49 0.74 23.34
N ILE A 449 -2.22 0.60 23.67
CA ILE A 449 -1.34 1.72 24.01
C ILE A 449 -0.32 1.89 22.89
N THR A 450 -0.15 3.11 22.42
CA THR A 450 0.88 3.48 21.44
C THR A 450 1.83 4.48 22.09
N GLY A 451 3.12 4.16 22.06
CA GLY A 451 4.20 5.10 22.39
C GLY A 451 4.89 5.56 21.12
N ARG A 452 5.18 6.85 20.99
CA ARG A 452 5.97 7.43 19.91
C ARG A 452 7.08 8.31 20.48
N ALA A 453 8.25 8.28 19.86
CA ALA A 453 9.33 9.21 20.12
C ALA A 453 9.94 9.64 18.78
N ALA A 454 10.04 10.96 18.57
CA ALA A 454 10.61 11.54 17.37
C ALA A 454 11.57 12.67 17.75
N LEU A 455 12.62 12.85 16.97
CA LEU A 455 13.52 13.99 17.09
C LEU A 455 14.08 14.37 15.73
N GLY A 456 14.46 15.63 15.60
CA GLY A 456 15.13 16.14 14.42
C GLY A 456 16.08 17.25 14.79
N PHE A 457 17.18 17.34 14.04
CA PHE A 457 18.17 18.39 14.17
C PHE A 457 18.76 18.69 12.80
N SER A 458 18.85 19.97 12.45
CA SER A 458 19.54 20.44 11.27
C SER A 458 20.55 21.53 11.62
N GLU A 459 21.67 21.53 10.90
CA GLU A 459 22.72 22.50 11.08
C GLU A 459 23.34 22.90 9.74
N GLY A 460 23.73 24.18 9.62
CA GLY A 460 24.51 24.72 8.54
C GLY A 460 23.83 25.93 7.93
N ASN A 461 23.72 25.92 6.61
CA ASN A 461 23.16 27.00 5.82
C ASN A 461 21.82 27.49 6.38
N ARG A 462 21.72 28.81 6.55
CA ARG A 462 20.62 29.57 5.99
C ARG A 462 19.22 28.94 5.84
N PHE A 463 19.09 28.39 4.65
CA PHE A 463 17.90 27.83 4.02
C PHE A 463 17.93 26.30 4.03
N GLY A 464 18.80 25.70 4.86
CA GLY A 464 18.77 24.27 5.14
C GLY A 464 17.43 23.83 5.74
N ARG A 465 17.31 22.54 6.00
CA ARG A 465 16.06 21.92 6.45
C ARG A 465 15.55 22.55 7.76
N HIS A 466 14.30 22.97 7.75
CA HIS A 466 13.56 23.35 8.96
C HIS A 466 12.42 22.35 9.16
N PHE A 467 12.05 22.13 10.42
CA PHE A 467 10.98 21.24 10.80
C PHE A 467 9.79 22.06 11.25
N PHE A 468 8.65 21.83 10.60
CA PHE A 468 7.36 22.31 11.06
C PHE A 468 6.60 21.16 11.67
N LEU A 469 6.40 21.19 12.99
CA LEU A 469 5.67 20.15 13.68
C LEU A 469 4.17 20.41 13.53
N SER A 470 3.44 19.49 12.91
CA SER A 470 1.98 19.52 12.89
C SER A 470 1.45 19.44 14.33
N SER A 471 0.67 20.43 14.75
CA SER A 471 0.00 20.44 16.06
C SER A 471 -0.89 19.21 16.26
N PHE A 472 -1.70 18.86 15.25
CA PHE A 472 -2.63 17.73 15.31
C PHE A 472 -1.97 16.37 15.56
N ASP A 473 -0.74 16.18 15.04
CA ASP A 473 -0.08 14.87 15.06
C ASP A 473 1.08 14.78 16.05
N ASN A 474 1.58 15.91 16.57
CA ASN A 474 2.78 15.95 17.42
C ASN A 474 2.52 16.56 18.80
N LEU A 475 2.13 17.84 18.86
CA LEU A 475 1.93 18.58 20.11
C LEU A 475 0.55 19.23 20.06
N ARG A 476 -0.48 18.50 20.50
CA ARG A 476 -1.89 18.87 20.33
C ARG A 476 -2.28 20.07 21.19
N GLY A 477 -1.48 20.44 22.19
CA GLY A 477 -1.67 21.65 22.97
C GLY A 477 -1.55 22.96 22.18
N TYR A 478 -0.92 22.97 21.00
CA TYR A 478 -0.74 24.17 20.17
C TYR A 478 -1.86 24.32 19.14
N ARG A 479 -2.14 25.58 18.73
CA ARG A 479 -3.06 25.84 17.62
C ARG A 479 -2.42 25.48 16.28
N PHE A 480 -3.29 25.21 15.29
CA PHE A 480 -2.84 25.08 13.91
C PHE A 480 -2.11 26.34 13.43
N ASN A 481 -1.01 26.14 12.70
CA ASN A 481 -0.14 27.20 12.17
C ASN A 481 0.59 28.05 13.22
N ASP A 482 0.75 27.53 14.45
CA ASP A 482 1.58 28.20 15.46
C ASP A 482 3.06 28.17 15.03
N THR A 483 3.67 29.36 14.92
CA THR A 483 5.06 29.53 14.47
C THR A 483 6.07 29.08 15.52
N GLY A 484 5.65 28.85 16.77
CA GLY A 484 6.45 28.24 17.82
C GLY A 484 6.76 26.75 17.57
N LEU A 485 6.04 26.10 16.64
CA LEU A 485 6.28 24.73 16.20
C LEU A 485 7.23 24.63 14.99
N LEU A 486 7.83 25.75 14.58
CA LEU A 486 8.81 25.81 13.51
C LEU A 486 10.22 26.00 14.09
N GLY A 487 11.18 25.18 13.67
CA GLY A 487 12.59 25.34 14.03
C GLY A 487 13.53 24.34 13.38
N ASP A 488 14.84 24.51 13.58
CA ASP A 488 15.87 23.58 13.11
C ASP A 488 16.16 22.42 14.08
N ALA A 489 15.52 22.39 15.25
CA ALA A 489 15.64 21.29 16.19
C ALA A 489 14.31 21.01 16.91
N TYR A 490 13.99 19.73 17.11
CA TYR A 490 12.83 19.31 17.90
C TYR A 490 13.02 17.95 18.56
N TYR A 491 12.19 17.70 19.58
CA TYR A 491 11.89 16.36 20.06
C TYR A 491 10.42 16.30 20.49
N VAL A 492 9.81 15.13 20.28
CA VAL A 492 8.42 14.84 20.63
C VAL A 492 8.35 13.43 21.17
N THR A 493 7.58 13.23 22.22
CA THR A 493 7.19 11.93 22.73
C THR A 493 5.70 11.94 23.00
N GLN A 494 5.02 10.88 22.59
CA GLN A 494 3.58 10.73 22.77
C GLN A 494 3.29 9.37 23.38
N ALA A 495 2.31 9.33 24.28
CA ALA A 495 1.73 8.10 24.79
C ALA A 495 0.21 8.19 24.64
N GLU A 496 -0.39 7.25 23.92
CA GLU A 496 -1.82 7.25 23.61
C GLU A 496 -2.47 5.92 23.98
N LEU A 497 -3.51 5.96 24.80
CA LEU A 497 -4.43 4.87 25.07
C LEU A 497 -5.66 5.05 24.19
N ALA A 498 -5.90 4.08 23.31
CA ALA A 498 -7.11 4.00 22.50
C ALA A 498 -7.95 2.80 22.97
N PHE A 499 -9.26 2.98 23.13
CA PHE A 499 -10.17 1.93 23.60
C PHE A 499 -11.57 2.06 22.97
N PRO A 500 -12.29 0.94 22.75
CA PRO A 500 -13.59 0.99 22.10
C PRO A 500 -14.63 1.60 23.02
N LEU A 501 -15.41 2.55 22.49
CA LEU A 501 -16.59 3.13 23.13
C LEU A 501 -17.90 2.66 22.46
N ASP A 502 -17.82 1.65 21.60
CA ASP A 502 -18.98 1.06 20.91
C ASP A 502 -20.05 0.47 21.86
N PHE A 503 -19.75 0.35 23.15
CA PHE A 503 -20.71 -0.06 24.18
C PHE A 503 -21.63 1.09 24.64
N LEU A 504 -21.19 2.35 24.50
CA LEU A 504 -21.97 3.51 24.90
C LEU A 504 -23.03 3.87 23.86
N ILE A 505 -22.62 3.89 22.59
CA ILE A 505 -23.44 4.37 21.47
C ILE A 505 -23.10 3.54 20.23
N ARG A 506 -24.10 2.88 19.63
CA ARG A 506 -23.99 2.25 18.31
C ARG A 506 -24.97 2.90 17.35
N PHE A 507 -24.49 3.80 16.51
CA PHE A 507 -25.25 4.29 15.36
C PHE A 507 -24.80 3.56 14.10
N ALA A 508 -25.77 3.24 13.22
CA ALA A 508 -25.51 2.50 11.99
C ALA A 508 -24.52 3.19 11.03
N ILE A 509 -24.34 4.51 11.16
CA ILE A 509 -23.44 5.29 10.30
C ILE A 509 -21.97 5.26 10.76
N PHE A 510 -21.69 4.86 12.00
CA PHE A 510 -20.32 4.80 12.51
C PHE A 510 -19.78 3.37 12.42
N SER A 511 -18.63 3.19 11.77
CA SER A 511 -17.92 1.90 11.74
C SER A 511 -17.22 1.59 13.07
N GLY A 512 -17.08 2.58 13.94
CA GLY A 512 -16.74 2.42 15.35
C GLY A 512 -16.49 3.75 16.05
N ILE A 513 -16.55 3.74 17.38
CA ILE A 513 -16.21 4.89 18.22
C ILE A 513 -15.03 4.48 19.11
N THR A 514 -13.93 5.22 19.04
CA THR A 514 -12.72 4.96 19.84
C THR A 514 -12.49 6.13 20.78
N GLY A 515 -12.44 5.87 22.08
CA GLY A 515 -12.01 6.84 23.08
C GLY A 515 -10.49 6.96 23.08
N ILE A 516 -9.99 8.19 23.22
CA ILE A 516 -8.57 8.54 23.22
C ILE A 516 -8.22 9.23 24.54
N VAL A 517 -7.18 8.74 25.18
CA VAL A 517 -6.49 9.41 26.29
C VAL A 517 -5.01 9.46 25.93
N GLY A 518 -4.47 10.66 25.76
CA GLY A 518 -3.10 10.88 25.31
C GLY A 518 -2.30 11.77 26.25
N LEU A 519 -0.98 11.68 26.15
CA LEU A 519 -0.02 12.62 26.69
C LEU A 519 0.96 12.98 25.58
N ASP A 520 1.10 14.27 25.30
CA ASP A 520 2.11 14.80 24.39
C ASP A 520 3.16 15.56 25.22
N PHE A 521 4.43 15.35 24.90
CA PHE A 521 5.56 16.05 25.51
C PHE A 521 6.59 16.34 24.44
N GLY A 522 7.17 17.54 24.45
CA GLY A 522 8.17 17.88 23.44
C GLY A 522 8.59 19.33 23.49
N GLY A 523 9.37 19.73 22.49
CA GLY A 523 9.81 21.10 22.33
C GLY A 523 10.46 21.34 20.98
N VAL A 524 10.40 22.58 20.54
CA VAL A 524 11.00 23.07 19.30
C VAL A 524 11.94 24.22 19.62
N ALA A 525 13.08 24.29 18.95
CA ALA A 525 14.04 25.35 19.13
C ALA A 525 14.68 25.74 17.80
N GLU A 526 15.21 26.96 17.78
CA GLU A 526 16.10 27.46 16.74
C GLU A 526 17.52 27.52 17.28
N SER A 527 18.44 26.79 16.68
CA SER A 527 19.83 26.68 17.13
C SER A 527 20.55 28.02 17.16
N THR A 528 20.19 28.94 16.26
CA THR A 528 20.75 30.30 16.20
C THR A 528 20.27 31.18 17.34
N VAL A 529 19.00 31.04 17.74
CA VAL A 529 18.46 31.73 18.92
C VAL A 529 19.07 31.14 20.19
N ALA A 530 19.18 29.81 20.24
CA ALA A 530 19.79 29.10 21.36
C ALA A 530 21.25 29.54 21.59
N GLN A 531 22.06 29.63 20.53
CA GLN A 531 23.45 30.08 20.61
C GLN A 531 23.57 31.54 21.07
N ARG A 532 22.60 32.38 20.74
CA ARG A 532 22.52 33.76 21.24
C ARG A 532 22.19 33.82 22.74
N ASN A 533 21.27 32.97 23.19
CA ASN A 533 20.85 32.92 24.59
C ASN A 533 21.91 32.29 25.50
N PHE A 534 22.70 31.35 24.96
CA PHE A 534 23.76 30.64 25.68
C PHE A 534 25.11 30.78 24.95
N PRO A 535 25.68 31.99 24.85
CA PRO A 535 26.86 32.26 24.02
C PRO A 535 28.13 31.56 24.51
N SER A 536 28.17 31.14 25.78
CA SER A 536 29.29 30.39 26.36
C SER A 536 29.24 28.88 26.10
N ARG A 537 28.17 28.37 25.47
CA ARG A 537 27.99 26.95 25.18
C ARG A 537 28.21 26.65 23.69
N PRO A 538 28.79 25.49 23.34
CA PRO A 538 28.78 25.02 21.95
C PRO A 538 27.35 24.91 21.44
N LYS A 539 27.14 25.16 20.15
CA LYS A 539 25.81 25.32 19.55
C LYS A 539 24.86 24.16 19.84
N LEU A 540 25.31 22.91 19.70
CA LEU A 540 24.51 21.73 20.05
C LEU A 540 24.01 21.76 21.52
N PHE A 541 24.88 22.08 22.48
CA PHE A 541 24.51 22.16 23.91
C PHE A 541 23.67 23.39 24.24
N ALA A 542 23.83 24.49 23.50
CA ALA A 542 22.93 25.62 23.58
C ALA A 542 21.53 25.23 23.10
N THR A 543 21.44 24.53 21.96
CA THR A 543 20.17 24.05 21.38
C THR A 543 19.47 23.07 22.31
N THR A 544 20.15 22.09 22.90
CA THR A 544 19.51 21.16 23.85
C THR A 544 19.01 21.84 25.11
N GLN A 545 19.76 22.84 25.63
CA GLN A 545 19.29 23.65 26.76
C GLN A 545 18.05 24.48 26.39
N GLN A 546 18.04 25.07 25.18
CA GLN A 546 16.90 25.83 24.70
C GLN A 546 15.67 24.93 24.47
N LEU A 547 15.84 23.73 23.91
CA LEU A 547 14.80 22.72 23.77
C LEU A 547 14.19 22.34 25.11
N TRP A 548 15.02 22.14 26.14
CA TRP A 548 14.54 21.87 27.49
C TRP A 548 13.79 23.06 28.09
N ASN A 549 14.28 24.28 27.89
CA ASN A 549 13.57 25.48 28.34
C ASN A 549 12.24 25.68 27.60
N ASN A 550 12.16 25.27 26.33
CA ASN A 550 10.97 25.32 25.48
C ASN A 550 10.06 24.09 25.64
N ARG A 551 10.33 23.20 26.59
CA ARG A 551 9.52 21.98 26.78
C ARG A 551 8.06 22.34 27.08
N THR A 552 7.15 21.55 26.53
CA THR A 552 5.71 21.61 26.77
C THR A 552 5.21 20.20 27.11
N MET A 553 4.11 20.14 27.85
CA MET A 553 3.37 18.91 28.07
C MET A 553 1.88 19.20 28.01
N ASP A 554 1.13 18.32 27.36
CA ASP A 554 -0.32 18.37 27.35
C ASP A 554 -0.91 16.97 27.53
N TYR A 555 -2.09 16.91 28.16
CA TYR A 555 -2.91 15.71 28.15
C TYR A 555 -4.06 15.90 27.16
N VAL A 556 -4.41 14.81 26.48
CA VAL A 556 -5.34 14.82 25.37
C VAL A 556 -6.49 13.89 25.69
N LEU A 557 -7.72 14.38 25.54
CA LEU A 557 -8.93 13.61 25.71
C LEU A 557 -9.79 13.77 24.45
N GLY A 558 -10.35 12.68 23.94
CA GLY A 558 -11.17 12.78 22.75
C GLY A 558 -11.79 11.49 22.29
N VAL A 559 -12.43 11.58 21.13
CA VAL A 559 -13.01 10.44 20.42
C VAL A 559 -12.63 10.48 18.95
N ASN A 560 -12.37 9.30 18.39
CA ASN A 560 -12.27 9.11 16.95
C ASN A 560 -13.52 8.36 16.48
N LEU A 561 -14.15 8.89 15.43
CA LEU A 561 -15.38 8.35 14.82
C LEU A 561 -15.04 7.79 13.45
N GLY A 562 -15.19 6.47 13.30
CA GLY A 562 -15.06 5.80 12.01
C GLY A 562 -16.30 6.02 11.14
N LEU A 563 -16.10 6.48 9.91
CA LEU A 563 -17.12 6.83 8.92
C LEU A 563 -16.81 6.13 7.58
N GLY A 564 -16.86 4.80 7.58
CA GLY A 564 -16.46 4.00 6.42
C GLY A 564 -14.95 4.19 6.14
N PRO A 565 -14.56 4.78 5.00
CA PRO A 565 -13.14 5.03 4.69
C PRO A 565 -12.60 6.33 5.31
N PHE A 566 -13.39 7.04 6.12
CA PHE A 566 -12.96 8.26 6.81
C PHE A 566 -12.87 8.04 8.32
N GLU A 567 -11.98 8.75 8.98
CA GLU A 567 -11.89 8.86 10.44
C GLU A 567 -12.01 10.33 10.84
N LEU A 568 -13.06 10.70 11.57
CA LEU A 568 -13.21 12.02 12.16
C LEU A 568 -12.63 12.00 13.58
N ARG A 569 -11.54 12.72 13.80
CA ARG A 569 -10.93 12.91 15.13
C ARG A 569 -11.51 14.16 15.77
N VAL A 570 -12.01 14.01 16.99
CA VAL A 570 -12.50 15.10 17.84
C VAL A 570 -11.78 14.99 19.17
N GLN A 571 -10.65 15.67 19.28
CA GLN A 571 -9.77 15.60 20.44
C GLN A 571 -9.56 16.99 21.03
N PHE A 572 -9.30 17.06 22.33
CA PHE A 572 -9.01 18.30 23.04
C PHE A 572 -7.76 18.09 23.85
N ALA A 573 -6.80 19.00 23.70
CA ALA A 573 -5.57 18.99 24.47
C ALA A 573 -5.61 20.11 25.52
N HIS A 574 -4.97 19.89 26.65
CA HIS A 574 -4.85 20.90 27.69
C HIS A 574 -3.43 20.90 28.25
N GLY A 575 -2.80 22.07 28.20
CA GLY A 575 -1.43 22.26 28.66
C GLY A 575 -1.27 22.03 30.16
N VAL A 576 -0.13 21.48 30.56
CA VAL A 576 0.27 21.29 31.96
C VAL A 576 1.51 22.13 32.22
N ASP A 577 1.50 22.91 33.30
CA ASP A 577 2.69 23.66 33.71
C ASP A 577 3.74 22.72 34.31
N ILE A 578 4.76 22.40 33.50
CA ILE A 578 5.93 21.62 33.92
C ILE A 578 7.19 22.49 34.01
N GLY A 579 7.04 23.81 34.15
CA GLY A 579 8.12 24.79 34.20
C GLY A 579 8.74 25.12 32.84
N GLY A 580 7.97 24.96 31.76
CA GLY A 580 8.35 25.26 30.37
C GLY A 580 7.30 26.15 29.70
N LEU A 581 7.07 25.97 28.40
CA LEU A 581 6.04 26.69 27.67
C LEU A 581 4.67 26.06 27.93
N ILE A 582 3.67 26.89 28.19
CA ILE A 582 2.26 26.49 28.16
C ILE A 582 1.71 27.01 26.83
N PRO A 583 1.30 26.12 25.91
CA PRO A 583 0.95 26.50 24.53
C PRO A 583 -0.16 27.56 24.43
N GLU A 584 -1.25 27.38 25.19
CA GLU A 584 -2.42 28.25 25.14
C GLU A 584 -2.84 28.67 26.55
N ARG A 585 -3.09 29.97 26.73
CA ARG A 585 -3.58 30.56 27.98
C ARG A 585 -4.80 31.44 27.74
N ASP A 586 -5.68 31.54 28.73
CA ASP A 586 -6.76 32.51 28.76
C ASP A 586 -6.26 33.93 29.09
N ASP A 587 -7.15 34.93 29.05
CA ASP A 587 -6.82 36.33 29.37
C ASP A 587 -6.30 36.53 30.81
N ASN A 588 -6.56 35.56 31.70
CA ASN A 588 -6.08 35.56 33.09
C ASN A 588 -4.74 34.83 33.25
N GLY A 589 -4.17 34.29 32.16
CA GLY A 589 -2.92 33.56 32.15
C GLY A 589 -3.03 32.09 32.57
N ASN A 590 -4.22 31.54 32.73
CA ASN A 590 -4.42 30.11 33.03
C ASN A 590 -4.36 29.27 31.75
N SER A 591 -3.84 28.04 31.84
CA SER A 591 -3.91 27.08 30.73
C SER A 591 -5.36 26.84 30.29
N THR A 592 -5.59 26.69 28.99
CA THR A 592 -6.91 26.41 28.43
C THR A 592 -6.90 25.25 27.45
N TRP A 593 -8.10 24.81 27.05
CA TRP A 593 -8.30 23.71 26.11
C TRP A 593 -8.10 24.14 24.66
N VAL A 594 -7.38 23.31 23.90
CA VAL A 594 -7.18 23.48 22.47
C VAL A 594 -7.92 22.38 21.70
N PRO A 595 -8.94 22.75 20.89
CA PRO A 595 -9.68 21.79 20.08
C PRO A 595 -8.84 21.34 18.88
N ASN A 596 -8.76 20.03 18.69
CA ASN A 596 -8.09 19.35 17.59
C ASN A 596 -9.14 18.50 16.84
N ILE A 597 -9.72 19.07 15.79
CA ILE A 597 -10.73 18.42 14.95
C ILE A 597 -10.15 18.20 13.55
N SER A 598 -10.05 16.95 13.12
CA SER A 598 -9.51 16.58 11.81
C SER A 598 -10.31 15.44 11.15
N LEU A 599 -10.38 15.44 9.82
CA LEU A 599 -10.99 14.37 9.04
C LEU A 599 -9.90 13.69 8.22
N HIS A 600 -9.62 12.43 8.53
CA HIS A 600 -8.61 11.62 7.86
C HIS A 600 -9.26 10.65 6.89
N TYR A 601 -8.59 10.37 5.78
CA TYR A 601 -8.94 9.28 4.89
C TYR A 601 -8.12 8.04 5.29
N ALA A 602 -8.81 7.00 5.75
CA ALA A 602 -8.21 5.72 6.12
C ALA A 602 -8.32 4.77 4.92
N TYR A 603 -7.25 4.66 4.13
CA TYR A 603 -7.15 3.57 3.15
C TYR A 603 -6.84 2.27 3.90
N PHE A 604 -7.61 1.23 3.58
CA PHE A 604 -7.22 -0.17 3.83
C PHE A 604 -6.73 -0.77 2.53
#